data_AF-A0A5E4LZB0-F1
#
_entry.id   AF-A0A5E4LZB0-F1
#
_cell.length_a   1.000
_cell.length_b   1.000
_cell.length_c   1.000
_cell.angle_alpha   90.00
_cell.angle_beta   90.00
_cell.angle_gamma   90.00
#
_symmetry.space_group_name_H-M   'P 1'
#
loop_
_entity.id
_entity.type
_entity.pdbx_description
1 polymer ?
#
loop_
_entity_poly.entity_id
_entity_poly.type
_entity_poly.pdbx_seq_one_letter_code
_entity_poly.pdbx_strand_id
1 'polypeptide(L)'
;MGRKSGKASKLKRHSSLDNLTGRPYSLTIDRNQMRQVNQIDYPQNGHEYLYMAKKMDGNLPPVMTATNIELQQYINKYENSAREYKVPKLELLNIKNKKILPTKVEIMSYIEQYDNSKMKIQENRKCIIYPHDLLPTSNSPAVWFKFLFGREINSMSPVNPVHNIEKSAFFFQSHCATVISYFVQWIMKKIITTSDVTSWTFSVYVSMDSDPCETLLSDMRILTQMFINARATIEDHLDVSALQYSCLINLVSEKFKQHDLSDIINYKDHYSGSKDKK
;
A
#
# COMPACT_ATOMS: atom_id res chain seq x y z
N MET A 1 -47.31 -50.07 50.24
CA MET A 1 -47.56 -48.62 50.17
C MET A 1 -46.35 -47.94 49.56
N GLY A 2 -46.42 -47.53 48.30
CA GLY A 2 -45.28 -46.97 47.56
C GLY A 2 -45.12 -45.46 47.77
N ARG A 3 -43.89 -45.02 48.12
CA ARG A 3 -43.51 -43.61 48.13
C ARG A 3 -42.91 -43.23 46.78
N LYS A 4 -43.54 -42.25 46.13
CA LYS A 4 -43.21 -41.74 44.79
C LYS A 4 -41.91 -40.95 44.82
N SER A 5 -40.99 -41.30 43.91
CA SER A 5 -39.78 -40.54 43.58
C SER A 5 -40.16 -39.19 42.96
N GLY A 6 -39.61 -38.09 43.49
CA GLY A 6 -39.68 -36.78 42.84
C GLY A 6 -38.94 -36.81 41.50
N LYS A 7 -39.67 -36.60 40.40
CA LYS A 7 -39.09 -36.44 39.06
C LYS A 7 -38.37 -35.10 39.02
N ALA A 8 -37.04 -35.13 38.87
CA ALA A 8 -36.27 -33.97 38.43
C ALA A 8 -36.73 -33.58 37.02
N SER A 9 -37.39 -32.43 36.91
CA SER A 9 -37.71 -31.82 35.63
C SER A 9 -36.40 -31.45 34.92
N LYS A 10 -36.07 -32.18 33.86
CA LYS A 10 -34.99 -31.83 32.94
C LYS A 10 -35.36 -30.51 32.26
N LEU A 11 -34.77 -29.41 32.71
CA LEU A 11 -34.69 -28.16 31.94
C LEU A 11 -33.98 -28.47 30.62
N LYS A 12 -34.76 -28.66 29.54
CA LYS A 12 -34.23 -28.71 28.18
C LYS A 12 -33.64 -27.33 27.86
N ARG A 13 -32.31 -27.23 27.88
CA ARG A 13 -31.62 -26.09 27.27
C ARG A 13 -31.85 -26.18 25.77
N HIS A 14 -32.73 -25.35 25.23
CA HIS A 14 -32.80 -25.10 23.81
C HIS A 14 -31.57 -24.26 23.44
N SER A 15 -30.49 -24.92 23.02
CA SER A 15 -29.39 -24.26 22.32
C SER A 15 -29.78 -24.17 20.84
N SER A 16 -30.47 -23.11 20.43
CA SER A 16 -30.64 -22.79 19.00
C SER A 16 -29.36 -22.14 18.47
N LEU A 17 -29.10 -22.38 17.19
CA LEU A 17 -27.92 -21.99 16.41
C LEU A 17 -27.67 -20.45 16.26
N ASP A 18 -28.27 -19.63 17.11
CA ASP A 18 -28.29 -18.16 16.96
C ASP A 18 -27.06 -17.46 17.54
N ASN A 19 -26.18 -18.18 18.24
CA ASN A 19 -24.93 -17.65 18.83
C ASN A 19 -23.89 -17.17 17.80
N LEU A 20 -24.10 -17.37 16.49
CA LEU A 20 -23.12 -17.06 15.44
C LEU A 20 -23.34 -15.71 14.73
N THR A 21 -24.45 -15.01 14.96
CA THR A 21 -24.76 -13.77 14.19
C THR A 21 -24.61 -12.47 14.97
N GLY A 22 -24.24 -12.53 16.25
CA GLY A 22 -24.04 -11.33 17.07
C GLY A 22 -25.26 -10.43 17.21
N ARG A 23 -26.45 -10.87 16.76
CA ARG A 23 -27.69 -10.12 16.92
C ARG A 23 -28.23 -10.34 18.33
N PRO A 24 -28.69 -9.31 19.05
CA PRO A 24 -29.28 -9.48 20.36
C PRO A 24 -30.55 -10.33 20.24
N TYR A 25 -30.67 -11.35 21.11
CA TYR A 25 -31.86 -12.19 21.25
C TYR A 25 -33.10 -11.30 21.44
N SER A 26 -34.02 -11.30 20.48
CA SER A 26 -35.34 -10.68 20.64
C SER A 26 -36.34 -11.75 21.05
N LEU A 27 -36.70 -11.75 22.34
CA LEU A 27 -37.80 -12.59 22.81
C LEU A 27 -39.10 -12.13 22.15
N THR A 28 -39.81 -13.07 21.53
CA THR A 28 -41.09 -12.82 20.88
C THR A 28 -42.18 -12.56 21.93
N ILE A 29 -43.04 -11.56 21.68
CA ILE A 29 -44.16 -11.23 22.56
C ILE A 29 -45.41 -11.89 21.99
N ASP A 30 -45.98 -12.83 22.72
CA ASP A 30 -47.27 -13.42 22.40
C ASP A 30 -48.39 -12.48 22.90
N ARG A 31 -49.09 -11.84 21.96
CA ARG A 31 -50.17 -10.89 22.26
C ARG A 31 -51.42 -11.56 22.84
N ASN A 32 -51.58 -12.86 22.67
CA ASN A 32 -52.71 -13.62 23.22
C ASN A 32 -52.58 -13.83 24.73
N GLN A 33 -51.36 -13.68 25.27
CA GLN A 33 -51.07 -13.78 26.70
C GLN A 33 -51.05 -12.41 27.41
N MET A 34 -51.45 -11.35 26.69
CA MET A 34 -51.56 -10.00 27.24
C MET A 34 -53.02 -9.68 27.58
N ARG A 35 -53.25 -9.10 28.76
CA ARG A 35 -54.57 -8.57 29.12
C ARG A 35 -54.91 -7.35 28.25
N GLN A 36 -56.16 -7.27 27.77
CA GLN A 36 -56.69 -6.13 26.99
C GLN A 36 -57.07 -4.94 27.90
N VAL A 37 -56.16 -4.52 28.77
CA VAL A 37 -56.41 -3.38 29.68
C VAL A 37 -55.59 -2.20 29.19
N ASN A 38 -56.24 -1.03 29.04
CA ASN A 38 -55.64 0.15 28.43
C ASN A 38 -54.42 0.70 29.17
N GLN A 39 -54.18 0.29 30.43
CA GLN A 39 -52.96 0.55 31.18
C GLN A 39 -52.64 -0.69 32.03
N ILE A 40 -51.46 -1.29 31.82
CA ILE A 40 -50.92 -2.34 32.68
C ILE A 40 -50.03 -1.63 33.70
N ASP A 41 -50.49 -1.48 34.94
CA ASP A 41 -49.70 -0.83 35.99
C ASP A 41 -48.56 -1.73 36.48
N TYR A 42 -48.79 -3.04 36.55
CA TYR A 42 -47.81 -4.04 36.95
C TYR A 42 -47.92 -5.31 36.08
N PRO A 43 -46.82 -5.78 35.46
CA PRO A 43 -46.82 -6.98 34.63
C PRO A 43 -46.97 -8.24 35.50
N GLN A 44 -47.89 -9.13 35.11
CA GLN A 44 -48.17 -10.39 35.83
C GLN A 44 -47.52 -11.61 35.18
N ASN A 45 -46.95 -11.45 33.98
CA ASN A 45 -46.23 -12.50 33.27
C ASN A 45 -45.06 -11.93 32.44
N GLY A 46 -44.21 -12.81 31.91
CA GLY A 46 -43.02 -12.43 31.14
C GLY A 46 -43.32 -11.70 29.83
N HIS A 47 -44.46 -11.98 29.17
CA HIS A 47 -44.84 -11.30 27.93
C HIS A 47 -45.36 -9.88 28.18
N GLU A 48 -46.12 -9.66 29.27
CA GLU A 48 -46.52 -8.31 29.72
C GLU A 48 -45.28 -7.47 30.08
N TYR A 49 -44.31 -8.08 30.77
CA TYR A 49 -43.05 -7.41 31.10
C TYR A 49 -42.26 -7.01 29.84
N LEU A 50 -42.10 -7.93 28.88
CA LEU A 50 -41.40 -7.65 27.62
C LEU A 50 -42.11 -6.58 26.78
N TYR A 51 -43.44 -6.55 26.78
CA TYR A 51 -44.21 -5.51 26.10
C TYR A 51 -44.03 -4.14 26.74
N MET A 52 -44.11 -4.05 28.07
CA MET A 52 -43.84 -2.80 28.79
C MET A 52 -42.40 -2.32 28.57
N ALA A 53 -41.42 -3.22 28.64
CA ALA A 53 -40.02 -2.91 28.40
C ALA A 53 -39.79 -2.37 26.97
N LYS A 54 -40.36 -2.99 25.92
CA LYS A 54 -40.26 -2.47 24.55
C LYS A 54 -40.97 -1.13 24.36
N LYS A 55 -42.09 -0.90 25.06
CA LYS A 55 -42.78 0.40 25.05
C LYS A 55 -41.95 1.49 25.74
N MET A 56 -41.22 1.14 26.80
CA MET A 56 -40.29 2.06 27.48
C MET A 56 -39.03 2.31 26.66
N ASP A 57 -38.51 1.29 25.97
CA ASP A 57 -37.34 1.41 25.07
C ASP A 57 -37.58 2.42 23.94
N GLY A 58 -38.80 2.44 23.37
CA GLY A 58 -39.19 3.48 22.40
C GLY A 58 -39.16 4.92 22.94
N ASN A 59 -39.10 5.10 24.26
CA ASN A 59 -38.97 6.40 24.92
C ASN A 59 -37.53 6.71 25.38
N LEU A 60 -36.58 5.77 25.20
CA LEU A 60 -35.18 5.99 25.53
C LEU A 60 -34.41 6.44 24.27
N PRO A 61 -33.43 7.34 24.38
CA PRO A 61 -32.58 7.68 23.26
C PRO A 61 -31.72 6.47 22.85
N PRO A 62 -31.64 6.13 21.55
CA PRO A 62 -30.97 4.92 21.06
C PRO A 62 -29.45 4.96 21.23
N VAL A 63 -28.87 6.15 21.39
CA VAL A 63 -27.46 6.37 21.69
C VAL A 63 -27.39 7.46 22.76
N MET A 64 -26.80 7.14 23.90
CA MET A 64 -26.39 8.11 24.91
C MET A 64 -24.87 8.25 24.86
N THR A 65 -24.38 9.47 24.72
CA THR A 65 -22.97 9.80 24.95
C THR A 65 -22.89 10.60 26.24
N ALA A 66 -22.02 10.19 27.16
CA ALA A 66 -21.76 10.95 28.37
C ALA A 66 -20.85 12.11 28.02
N THR A 67 -21.41 13.32 27.84
CA THR A 67 -20.61 14.55 27.85
C THR A 67 -20.26 14.88 29.29
N ASN A 68 -19.27 14.17 29.84
CA ASN A 68 -18.69 14.53 31.13
C ASN A 68 -17.31 15.16 30.90
N ILE A 69 -16.99 16.19 31.66
CA ILE A 69 -15.69 16.89 31.67
C ILE A 69 -14.54 15.88 31.86
N GLU A 70 -14.80 14.78 32.55
CA GLU A 70 -13.89 13.65 32.76
C GLU A 70 -13.57 12.87 31.47
N LEU A 71 -14.51 12.72 30.53
CA LEU A 71 -14.25 12.11 29.22
C LEU A 71 -13.36 13.02 28.39
N GLN A 72 -13.57 14.33 28.46
CA GLN A 72 -12.74 15.32 27.78
C GLN A 72 -11.31 15.37 28.36
N GLN A 73 -11.17 15.24 29.68
CA GLN A 73 -9.87 15.09 30.34
C GLN A 73 -9.19 13.77 29.98
N TYR A 74 -9.95 12.68 29.85
CA TYR A 74 -9.44 11.37 29.43
C TYR A 74 -9.00 11.37 27.96
N ILE A 75 -9.81 11.95 27.06
CA ILE A 75 -9.47 12.16 25.65
C ILE A 75 -8.22 13.04 25.55
N ASN A 76 -8.17 14.19 26.23
CA ASN A 76 -6.98 15.05 26.24
C ASN A 76 -5.75 14.32 26.80
N LYS A 77 -5.90 13.45 27.80
CA LYS A 77 -4.80 12.65 28.33
C LYS A 77 -4.28 11.64 27.30
N TYR A 78 -5.16 11.00 26.52
CA TYR A 78 -4.79 10.01 25.50
C TYR A 78 -4.39 10.60 24.16
N GLU A 79 -5.01 11.69 23.70
CA GLU A 79 -4.64 12.39 22.46
C GLU A 79 -3.27 13.06 22.60
N ASN A 80 -2.95 13.65 23.75
CA ASN A 80 -1.62 14.23 24.00
C ASN A 80 -0.53 13.20 24.33
N SER A 81 -0.88 11.94 24.57
CA SER A 81 0.07 10.85 24.82
C SER A 81 0.05 9.75 23.75
N ALA A 82 -0.75 9.94 22.69
CA ALA A 82 -0.71 9.10 21.52
C ALA A 82 0.70 9.17 20.93
N ARG A 83 1.30 8.02 20.63
CA ARG A 83 2.57 7.98 19.90
C ARG A 83 2.33 8.67 18.57
N GLU A 84 2.92 9.85 18.41
CA GLU A 84 2.95 10.56 17.15
C GLU A 84 3.77 9.70 16.18
N TYR A 85 3.09 8.98 15.28
CA TYR A 85 3.74 8.30 14.18
C TYR A 85 4.18 9.37 13.19
N LYS A 86 5.38 9.90 13.40
CA LYS A 86 6.04 10.80 12.44
C LYS A 86 6.41 9.98 11.22
N VAL A 87 5.51 9.96 10.24
CA VAL A 87 5.84 9.53 8.88
C VAL A 87 6.90 10.53 8.37
N PRO A 88 8.13 10.10 8.06
CA PRO A 88 9.14 11.01 7.53
C PRO A 88 8.57 11.68 6.29
N LYS A 89 8.60 13.02 6.27
CA LYS A 89 8.15 13.77 5.10
C LYS A 89 9.06 13.44 3.93
N LEU A 90 8.45 13.26 2.78
CA LEU A 90 9.16 13.03 1.54
C LEU A 90 9.83 14.35 1.13
N GLU A 91 11.14 14.46 1.33
CA GLU A 91 11.91 15.65 0.97
C GLU A 91 12.19 15.64 -0.54
N LEU A 92 11.29 16.25 -1.30
CA LEU A 92 11.49 16.50 -2.73
C LEU A 92 12.33 17.77 -2.89
N LEU A 93 13.55 17.63 -3.43
CA LEU A 93 14.39 18.78 -3.74
C LEU A 93 13.73 19.65 -4.83
N ASN A 94 13.74 20.96 -4.61
CA ASN A 94 13.24 21.91 -5.59
C ASN A 94 14.12 21.92 -6.85
N ILE A 95 13.52 21.67 -8.01
CA ILE A 95 14.25 21.62 -9.29
C ILE A 95 14.45 23.04 -9.80
N LYS A 96 15.72 23.48 -9.87
CA LYS A 96 16.07 24.83 -10.30
C LYS A 96 15.67 25.10 -11.76
N ASN A 97 15.96 24.16 -12.67
CA ASN A 97 15.63 24.27 -14.08
C ASN A 97 14.34 23.49 -14.41
N LYS A 98 13.21 24.19 -14.40
CA LYS A 98 11.89 23.60 -14.68
C LYS A 98 11.75 22.99 -16.08
N LYS A 99 12.62 23.33 -17.04
CA LYS A 99 12.61 22.73 -18.38
C LYS A 99 13.01 21.24 -18.38
N ILE A 100 13.58 20.74 -17.28
CA ILE A 100 13.91 19.33 -17.07
C ILE A 100 12.65 18.48 -16.79
N LEU A 101 11.57 19.12 -16.31
CA LEU A 101 10.33 18.41 -16.00
C LEU A 101 9.59 18.04 -17.29
N PRO A 102 9.17 16.77 -17.44
CA PRO A 102 8.55 16.30 -18.67
C PRO A 102 7.12 16.81 -18.80
N THR A 103 6.73 17.14 -20.02
CA THR A 103 5.35 17.45 -20.39
C THR A 103 4.44 16.23 -20.23
N LYS A 104 3.13 16.46 -20.13
CA LYS A 104 2.13 15.38 -20.11
C LYS A 104 2.23 14.45 -21.33
N VAL A 105 2.56 15.00 -22.49
CA VAL A 105 2.71 14.23 -23.74
C VAL A 105 3.92 13.29 -23.65
N GLU A 106 5.05 13.77 -23.12
CA GLU A 106 6.24 12.94 -22.88
C GLU A 106 5.96 11.84 -21.86
N ILE A 107 5.28 12.17 -20.75
CA ILE A 107 4.87 11.17 -19.74
C ILE A 107 4.02 10.06 -20.39
N MET A 108 3.03 10.42 -21.20
CA MET A 108 2.21 9.44 -21.91
C MET A 108 3.05 8.58 -22.87
N SER A 109 4.03 9.18 -23.57
CA SER A 109 4.94 8.43 -24.44
C SER A 109 5.82 7.45 -23.65
N TYR A 110 6.32 7.81 -22.47
CA TYR A 110 7.09 6.89 -21.62
C TYR A 110 6.27 5.67 -21.20
N ILE A 111 5.02 5.88 -20.81
CA ILE A 111 4.11 4.78 -20.42
C ILE A 111 3.83 3.86 -21.61
N GLU A 112 3.57 4.43 -22.79
CA GLU A 112 3.35 3.66 -24.02
C GLU A 112 4.59 2.84 -24.40
N GLN A 113 5.79 3.42 -24.32
CA GLN A 113 7.05 2.72 -24.60
C GLN A 113 7.30 1.58 -23.59
N TYR A 114 6.98 1.79 -22.32
CA TYR A 114 7.03 0.75 -21.30
C TYR A 114 6.08 -0.39 -21.62
N ASP A 115 4.83 -0.11 -21.95
CA ASP A 115 3.83 -1.14 -22.25
C ASP A 115 4.19 -1.93 -23.52
N ASN A 116 4.66 -1.25 -24.56
CA ASN A 116 5.16 -1.88 -25.78
C ASN A 116 6.37 -2.78 -25.50
N SER A 117 7.30 -2.34 -24.66
CA SER A 117 8.47 -3.14 -24.29
C SER A 117 8.06 -4.35 -23.46
N LYS A 118 7.09 -4.18 -22.55
CA LYS A 118 6.61 -5.25 -21.68
C LYS A 118 5.92 -6.35 -22.48
N MET A 119 5.08 -5.97 -23.44
CA MET A 119 4.45 -6.92 -24.37
C MET A 119 5.51 -7.72 -25.14
N LYS A 120 6.54 -7.07 -25.70
CA LYS A 120 7.62 -7.75 -26.42
C LYS A 120 8.39 -8.74 -25.54
N ILE A 121 8.71 -8.37 -24.30
CA ILE A 121 9.38 -9.29 -23.36
C ILE A 121 8.48 -10.49 -23.06
N GLN A 122 7.20 -10.27 -22.81
CA GLN A 122 6.24 -11.35 -22.55
C GLN A 122 6.08 -12.29 -23.75
N GLU A 123 6.07 -11.77 -24.97
CA GLU A 123 6.05 -12.58 -26.19
C GLU A 123 7.31 -13.43 -26.34
N ASN A 124 8.48 -12.83 -26.13
CA ASN A 124 9.76 -13.56 -26.19
C ASN A 124 9.81 -14.69 -25.14
N ARG A 125 9.31 -14.43 -23.92
CA ARG A 125 9.25 -15.42 -22.83
C ARG A 125 8.40 -16.64 -23.14
N LYS A 126 7.32 -16.50 -23.93
CA LYS A 126 6.48 -17.65 -24.34
C LYS A 126 7.26 -18.72 -25.09
N CYS A 127 8.35 -18.33 -25.75
CA CYS A 127 9.18 -19.22 -26.56
C CYS A 127 10.35 -19.85 -25.77
N ILE A 128 10.53 -19.51 -24.49
CA ILE A 128 11.69 -19.92 -23.68
C ILE A 128 11.24 -20.93 -22.63
N ILE A 129 11.77 -22.16 -22.70
CA ILE A 129 11.31 -23.28 -21.88
C ILE A 129 12.04 -23.36 -20.52
N TYR A 130 13.34 -23.05 -20.42
CA TYR A 130 14.06 -22.92 -19.13
C TYR A 130 15.36 -22.11 -19.26
N PRO A 131 15.59 -21.04 -18.47
CA PRO A 131 16.80 -20.20 -18.56
C PRO A 131 17.90 -20.59 -17.57
N HIS A 132 17.98 -21.85 -17.10
CA HIS A 132 18.76 -22.22 -15.92
C HIS A 132 20.26 -21.84 -15.94
N ASP A 133 20.88 -21.72 -17.12
CA ASP A 133 22.30 -21.31 -17.26
C ASP A 133 22.51 -19.82 -17.58
N LEU A 134 21.43 -19.05 -17.71
CA LEU A 134 21.49 -17.64 -18.16
C LEU A 134 21.53 -16.64 -17.01
N LEU A 135 21.20 -17.06 -15.79
CA LEU A 135 21.02 -16.18 -14.62
C LEU A 135 21.84 -16.68 -13.41
N PRO A 136 22.26 -15.78 -12.51
CA PRO A 136 22.88 -16.19 -11.25
C PRO A 136 21.96 -17.09 -10.42
N THR A 137 22.49 -18.23 -9.99
CA THR A 137 21.80 -19.13 -9.04
C THR A 137 21.92 -18.68 -7.59
N SER A 138 22.95 -17.88 -7.28
CA SER A 138 23.17 -17.32 -5.96
C SER A 138 22.45 -15.99 -5.80
N ASN A 139 21.76 -15.80 -4.67
CA ASN A 139 21.27 -14.52 -4.21
C ASN A 139 22.37 -13.65 -3.58
N SER A 140 23.64 -13.78 -3.97
CA SER A 140 24.72 -12.93 -3.43
C SER A 140 24.77 -11.58 -4.15
N PRO A 141 24.82 -10.44 -3.42
CA PRO A 141 24.98 -9.13 -4.05
C PRO A 141 26.23 -9.07 -4.95
N ALA A 142 27.36 -9.65 -4.53
CA ALA A 142 28.58 -9.62 -5.33
C ALA A 142 28.46 -10.38 -6.66
N VAL A 143 27.74 -11.52 -6.66
CA VAL A 143 27.51 -12.32 -7.86
C VAL A 143 26.59 -11.58 -8.83
N TRP A 144 25.50 -11.00 -8.32
CA TRP A 144 24.61 -10.18 -9.13
C TRP A 144 25.30 -8.93 -9.67
N PHE A 145 26.14 -8.27 -8.88
CA PHE A 145 26.92 -7.12 -9.35
C PHE A 145 27.80 -7.47 -10.55
N LYS A 146 28.54 -8.59 -10.45
CA LYS A 146 29.38 -9.10 -11.55
C LYS A 146 28.56 -9.46 -12.78
N PHE A 147 27.39 -10.07 -12.58
CA PHE A 147 26.49 -10.42 -13.67
C PHE A 147 25.91 -9.21 -14.40
N LEU A 148 25.51 -8.16 -13.66
CA LEU A 148 24.86 -6.96 -14.21
C LEU A 148 25.85 -5.97 -14.83
N PHE A 149 27.09 -5.93 -14.33
CA PHE A 149 28.06 -4.90 -14.70
C PHE A 149 29.38 -5.43 -15.26
N GLY A 150 29.57 -6.74 -15.30
CA GLY A 150 30.75 -7.40 -15.88
C GLY A 150 32.03 -7.23 -15.05
N ARG A 151 31.93 -6.72 -13.81
CA ARG A 151 33.07 -6.43 -12.94
C ARG A 151 32.78 -6.75 -11.48
N GLU A 152 33.83 -6.84 -10.66
CA GLU A 152 33.69 -6.99 -9.21
C GLU A 152 33.46 -5.65 -8.51
N ILE A 153 32.81 -5.66 -7.35
CA ILE A 153 32.41 -4.45 -6.58
C ILE A 153 33.60 -3.53 -6.28
N ASN A 154 34.76 -4.10 -5.95
CA ASN A 154 35.98 -3.36 -5.61
C ASN A 154 36.95 -3.20 -6.78
N SER A 155 36.52 -3.53 -8.00
CA SER A 155 37.35 -3.38 -9.19
C SER A 155 37.53 -1.90 -9.54
N MET A 156 38.72 -1.54 -10.03
CA MET A 156 38.99 -0.20 -10.56
C MET A 156 38.44 0.00 -11.99
N SER A 157 38.03 -1.08 -12.67
CA SER A 157 37.43 -0.99 -14.01
C SER A 157 36.10 -0.25 -13.96
N PRO A 158 35.78 0.61 -14.95
CA PRO A 158 34.49 1.31 -14.99
C PRO A 158 33.31 0.33 -15.07
N VAL A 159 32.16 0.74 -14.57
CA VAL A 159 30.89 -0.01 -14.69
C VAL A 159 30.46 -0.04 -16.15
N ASN A 160 30.04 -1.21 -16.65
CA ASN A 160 29.31 -1.30 -17.91
C ASN A 160 27.80 -1.38 -17.62
N PRO A 161 27.04 -0.27 -17.77
CA PRO A 161 25.63 -0.19 -17.37
C PRO A 161 24.67 -0.99 -18.26
N VAL A 162 25.18 -1.62 -19.32
CA VAL A 162 24.40 -2.41 -20.28
C VAL A 162 24.91 -3.85 -20.44
N HIS A 163 25.86 -4.28 -19.60
CA HIS A 163 26.38 -5.65 -19.65
C HIS A 163 25.27 -6.66 -19.35
N ASN A 164 25.06 -7.67 -20.21
CA ASN A 164 24.01 -8.68 -20.08
C ASN A 164 22.58 -8.11 -19.93
N ILE A 165 22.32 -6.86 -20.34
CA ILE A 165 21.00 -6.25 -20.16
C ILE A 165 19.90 -7.00 -20.91
N GLU A 166 20.24 -7.66 -22.02
CA GLU A 166 19.34 -8.53 -22.78
C GLU A 166 18.86 -9.73 -21.95
N LYS A 167 19.60 -10.11 -20.91
CA LYS A 167 19.22 -11.19 -20.01
C LYS A 167 18.10 -10.80 -19.04
N SER A 168 17.75 -9.51 -18.94
CA SER A 168 16.58 -9.08 -18.15
C SER A 168 15.30 -9.75 -18.64
N ALA A 169 15.22 -10.07 -19.94
CA ALA A 169 14.12 -10.79 -20.54
C ALA A 169 13.88 -12.18 -19.92
N PHE A 170 14.80 -12.73 -19.12
CA PHE A 170 14.63 -14.00 -18.42
C PHE A 170 14.33 -13.85 -16.92
N PHE A 171 14.25 -12.62 -16.39
CA PHE A 171 14.06 -12.40 -14.96
C PHE A 171 12.65 -12.76 -14.50
N PHE A 172 12.53 -13.61 -13.47
CA PHE A 172 11.29 -13.79 -12.73
C PHE A 172 11.06 -12.63 -11.75
N GLN A 173 9.83 -12.51 -11.24
CA GLN A 173 9.46 -11.48 -10.26
C GLN A 173 10.41 -11.41 -9.05
N SER A 174 10.89 -12.55 -8.55
CA SER A 174 11.85 -12.63 -7.43
C SER A 174 13.22 -12.03 -7.79
N HIS A 175 13.70 -12.24 -9.02
CA HIS A 175 14.93 -11.64 -9.52
C HIS A 175 14.78 -10.13 -9.64
N CYS A 176 13.66 -9.66 -10.20
CA CYS A 176 13.38 -8.22 -10.27
C CYS A 176 13.40 -7.57 -8.88
N ALA A 177 12.74 -8.18 -7.90
CA ALA A 177 12.73 -7.68 -6.52
C ALA A 177 14.15 -7.62 -5.92
N THR A 178 14.92 -8.70 -6.08
CA THR A 178 16.29 -8.81 -5.57
C THR A 178 17.20 -7.75 -6.17
N VAL A 179 17.13 -7.56 -7.49
CA VAL A 179 17.98 -6.60 -8.22
C VAL A 179 17.66 -5.16 -7.85
N ILE A 180 16.38 -4.79 -7.76
CA ILE A 180 16.00 -3.43 -7.31
C ILE A 180 16.49 -3.17 -5.88
N SER A 181 16.33 -4.14 -4.97
CA SER A 181 16.86 -4.01 -3.60
C SER A 181 18.37 -3.83 -3.59
N TYR A 182 19.11 -4.51 -4.47
CA TYR A 182 20.55 -4.33 -4.62
C TYR A 182 20.95 -2.98 -5.20
N PHE A 183 20.22 -2.43 -6.16
CA PHE A 183 20.46 -1.07 -6.64
C PHE A 183 20.35 -0.05 -5.51
N VAL A 184 19.29 -0.13 -4.71
CA VAL A 184 19.12 0.73 -3.52
C VAL A 184 20.34 0.61 -2.60
N GLN A 185 20.73 -0.61 -2.24
CA GLN A 185 21.87 -0.84 -1.33
C GLN A 185 23.20 -0.34 -1.91
N TRP A 186 23.48 -0.57 -3.19
CA TRP A 186 24.75 -0.18 -3.80
C TRP A 186 24.86 1.34 -3.97
N ILE A 187 23.77 2.03 -4.28
CA ILE A 187 23.74 3.49 -4.34
C ILE A 187 23.91 4.09 -2.94
N MET A 188 23.18 3.58 -1.93
CA MET A 188 23.33 4.05 -0.55
C MET A 188 24.76 3.87 -0.01
N LYS A 189 25.41 2.76 -0.37
CA LYS A 189 26.81 2.47 -0.03
C LYS A 189 27.83 3.16 -0.92
N LYS A 190 27.39 3.97 -1.90
CA LYS A 190 28.23 4.68 -2.87
C LYS A 190 29.17 3.76 -3.67
N ILE A 191 28.73 2.54 -3.95
CA ILE A 191 29.46 1.57 -4.77
C ILE A 191 29.29 1.90 -6.27
N ILE A 192 28.10 2.38 -6.64
CA ILE A 192 27.72 2.84 -7.98
C ILE A 192 26.90 4.12 -7.87
N THR A 193 26.73 4.81 -8.99
CA THR A 193 25.89 6.00 -9.08
C THR A 193 24.47 5.64 -9.54
N THR A 194 23.56 6.62 -9.47
CA THR A 194 22.22 6.47 -10.05
C THR A 194 22.24 6.28 -11.55
N SER A 195 23.21 6.87 -12.27
CA SER A 195 23.32 6.74 -13.73
C SER A 195 23.68 5.32 -14.15
N ASP A 196 24.47 4.62 -13.34
CA ASP A 196 24.91 3.25 -13.62
C ASP A 196 23.74 2.24 -13.67
N VAL A 197 22.66 2.51 -12.92
CA VAL A 197 21.51 1.60 -12.80
C VAL A 197 20.34 2.00 -13.69
N THR A 198 20.39 3.14 -14.37
CA THR A 198 19.21 3.72 -15.06
C THR A 198 18.64 2.78 -16.13
N SER A 199 19.48 2.32 -17.06
CA SER A 199 19.07 1.39 -18.12
C SER A 199 18.58 0.06 -17.54
N TRP A 200 19.31 -0.46 -16.55
CA TRP A 200 18.94 -1.68 -15.86
C TRP A 200 17.60 -1.57 -15.12
N THR A 201 17.32 -0.43 -14.49
CA THR A 201 16.08 -0.20 -13.73
C THR A 201 14.87 -0.26 -14.68
N PHE A 202 14.95 0.41 -15.83
CA PHE A 202 13.91 0.31 -16.86
C PHE A 202 13.72 -1.15 -17.32
N SER A 203 14.82 -1.83 -17.66
CA SER A 203 14.79 -3.22 -18.12
C SER A 203 14.19 -4.17 -17.08
N VAL A 204 14.50 -3.98 -15.80
CA VAL A 204 13.94 -4.75 -14.69
C VAL A 204 12.44 -4.47 -14.52
N TYR A 205 12.02 -3.21 -14.63
CA TYR A 205 10.60 -2.85 -14.53
C TYR A 205 9.77 -3.50 -15.63
N VAL A 206 10.25 -3.44 -16.87
CA VAL A 206 9.59 -4.07 -18.03
C VAL A 206 9.53 -5.60 -17.88
N SER A 207 10.52 -6.18 -17.19
CA SER A 207 10.65 -7.62 -16.96
C SER A 207 9.75 -8.16 -15.82
N MET A 208 9.02 -7.30 -15.11
CA MET A 208 8.10 -7.74 -14.05
C MET A 208 6.84 -8.38 -14.64
N ASP A 209 6.55 -9.62 -14.26
CA ASP A 209 5.40 -10.38 -14.75
C ASP A 209 4.08 -9.93 -14.11
N SER A 210 4.15 -9.41 -12.88
CA SER A 210 2.99 -9.08 -12.05
C SER A 210 3.16 -7.72 -11.37
N ASP A 211 2.09 -7.25 -10.74
CA ASP A 211 2.17 -6.05 -9.92
C ASP A 211 3.16 -6.26 -8.75
N PRO A 212 4.01 -5.27 -8.46
CA PRO A 212 5.00 -5.38 -7.40
C PRO A 212 4.34 -5.53 -6.03
N CYS A 213 4.91 -6.38 -5.17
CA CYS A 213 4.50 -6.49 -3.78
C CYS A 213 4.87 -5.22 -2.99
N GLU A 214 4.32 -5.06 -1.78
CA GLU A 214 4.53 -3.87 -0.94
C GLU A 214 6.01 -3.59 -0.66
N THR A 215 6.82 -4.62 -0.42
CA THR A 215 8.27 -4.49 -0.21
C THR A 215 8.98 -3.97 -1.46
N LEU A 216 8.66 -4.54 -2.63
CA LEU A 216 9.24 -4.10 -3.89
C LEU A 216 8.80 -2.67 -4.25
N LEU A 217 7.54 -2.33 -4.00
CA LEU A 217 7.06 -0.96 -4.14
C LEU A 217 7.83 0.01 -3.24
N SER A 218 8.12 -0.38 -1.99
CA SER A 218 8.93 0.43 -1.08
C SER A 218 10.34 0.67 -1.64
N ASP A 219 11.02 -0.38 -2.11
CA ASP A 219 12.35 -0.26 -2.72
C ASP A 219 12.32 0.59 -4.00
N MET A 220 11.30 0.43 -4.85
CA MET A 220 11.08 1.27 -6.03
C MET A 220 10.90 2.74 -5.65
N ARG A 221 10.15 3.05 -4.59
CA ARG A 221 9.98 4.42 -4.10
C ARG A 221 11.29 5.02 -3.62
N ILE A 222 12.10 4.27 -2.87
CA ILE A 222 13.42 4.70 -2.41
C ILE A 222 14.33 5.00 -3.60
N LEU A 223 14.36 4.10 -4.59
CA LEU A 223 15.15 4.28 -5.80
C LEU A 223 14.68 5.50 -6.61
N THR A 224 13.36 5.70 -6.73
CA THR A 224 12.79 6.89 -7.38
C THR A 224 13.17 8.19 -6.67
N GLN A 225 13.19 8.22 -5.34
CA GLN A 225 13.67 9.39 -4.60
C GLN A 225 15.15 9.69 -4.92
N MET A 226 15.99 8.66 -5.09
CA MET A 226 17.38 8.85 -5.52
C MET A 226 17.46 9.45 -6.93
N PHE A 227 16.60 9.04 -7.87
CA PHE A 227 16.52 9.65 -9.19
C PHE A 227 16.02 11.10 -9.15
N ILE A 228 15.03 11.41 -8.30
CA ILE A 228 14.55 12.79 -8.09
C ILE A 228 15.71 13.65 -7.59
N ASN A 229 16.44 13.17 -6.59
CA ASN A 229 17.56 13.90 -6.01
C ASN A 229 18.70 14.09 -7.02
N ALA A 230 19.04 13.06 -7.79
CA ALA A 230 20.05 13.15 -8.84
C ALA A 230 19.63 14.15 -9.93
N ARG A 231 18.37 14.08 -10.40
CA ARG A 231 17.83 14.99 -11.41
C ARG A 231 17.80 16.44 -10.93
N ALA A 232 17.52 16.68 -9.65
CA ALA A 232 17.49 18.03 -9.07
C ALA A 232 18.87 18.73 -9.10
N THR A 233 19.97 17.97 -9.24
CA THR A 233 21.33 18.52 -9.38
C THR A 233 21.73 18.85 -10.82
N ILE A 234 20.93 18.44 -11.80
CA ILE A 234 21.22 18.68 -13.22
C ILE A 234 20.82 20.11 -13.60
N GLU A 235 21.72 20.84 -14.24
CA GLU A 235 21.47 22.20 -14.71
C GLU A 235 21.05 22.24 -16.18
N ASP A 236 21.62 21.38 -17.02
CA ASP A 236 21.30 21.31 -18.44
C ASP A 236 20.04 20.47 -18.71
N HIS A 237 19.02 21.12 -19.26
CA HIS A 237 17.78 20.47 -19.71
C HIS A 237 17.95 19.49 -20.88
N LEU A 238 19.07 19.53 -21.60
CA LEU A 238 19.37 18.60 -22.69
C LEU A 238 20.16 17.38 -22.21
N ASP A 239 20.47 17.28 -20.91
CA ASP A 239 21.17 16.12 -20.35
C ASP A 239 20.30 14.87 -20.49
N VAL A 240 20.87 13.84 -21.13
CA VAL A 240 20.22 12.55 -21.36
C VAL A 240 19.81 11.90 -20.03
N SER A 241 20.62 12.07 -18.98
CA SER A 241 20.35 11.55 -17.64
C SER A 241 19.07 12.16 -17.05
N ALA A 242 18.84 13.46 -17.27
CA ALA A 242 17.63 14.13 -16.82
C ALA A 242 16.37 13.50 -17.45
N LEU A 243 16.42 13.24 -18.76
CA LEU A 243 15.32 12.58 -19.48
C LEU A 243 15.09 11.15 -18.98
N GLN A 244 16.16 10.39 -18.76
CA GLN A 244 16.06 9.02 -18.27
C GLN A 244 15.51 8.95 -16.84
N TYR A 245 15.95 9.85 -15.95
CA TYR A 245 15.39 9.96 -14.60
C TYR A 245 13.92 10.36 -14.64
N SER A 246 13.55 11.34 -15.47
CA SER A 246 12.16 11.74 -15.70
C SER A 246 11.30 10.56 -16.15
N CYS A 247 11.79 9.72 -17.07
CA CYS A 247 11.10 8.50 -17.48
C CYS A 247 10.85 7.56 -16.29
N LEU A 248 11.90 7.20 -15.52
CA LEU A 248 11.78 6.27 -14.40
C LEU A 248 10.86 6.80 -13.28
N ILE A 249 10.97 8.08 -12.95
CA ILE A 249 10.12 8.74 -11.94
C ILE A 249 8.66 8.64 -12.35
N ASN A 250 8.34 9.00 -13.59
CA ASN A 250 6.96 9.04 -14.07
C ASN A 250 6.37 7.65 -14.33
N LEU A 251 7.20 6.64 -14.62
CA LEU A 251 6.76 5.25 -14.62
C LEU A 251 6.31 4.82 -13.21
N VAL A 252 7.12 5.08 -12.18
CA VAL A 252 6.75 4.73 -10.80
C VAL A 252 5.51 5.49 -10.33
N SER A 253 5.42 6.79 -10.66
CA SER A 253 4.28 7.59 -10.22
C SER A 253 2.98 7.27 -10.94
N GLU A 254 3.00 7.18 -12.27
CA GLU A 254 1.78 7.03 -13.08
C GLU A 254 1.44 5.55 -13.33
N LYS A 255 2.42 4.71 -13.70
CA LYS A 255 2.16 3.30 -14.02
C LYS A 255 1.99 2.45 -12.78
N PHE A 256 2.82 2.66 -11.76
CA PHE A 256 2.76 1.93 -10.48
C PHE A 256 2.00 2.69 -9.38
N LYS A 257 1.26 3.74 -9.76
CA LYS A 257 0.31 4.49 -8.91
C LYS A 257 0.92 5.11 -7.65
N GLN A 258 2.21 5.41 -7.67
CA GLN A 258 2.91 6.13 -6.58
C GLN A 258 2.79 7.65 -6.81
N HIS A 259 1.55 8.15 -6.89
CA HIS A 259 1.29 9.52 -7.35
C HIS A 259 1.92 10.60 -6.48
N ASP A 260 2.18 10.33 -5.20
CA ASP A 260 2.88 11.23 -4.29
C ASP A 260 4.34 11.54 -4.70
N LEU A 261 4.92 10.71 -5.58
CA LEU A 261 6.22 10.95 -6.22
C LEU A 261 6.10 11.63 -7.59
N SER A 262 4.88 11.90 -8.07
CA SER A 262 4.63 12.40 -9.42
C SER A 262 5.11 13.84 -9.58
N ASP A 263 5.74 14.10 -10.73
CA ASP A 263 6.06 15.46 -11.15
C ASP A 263 4.78 16.32 -11.27
N ILE A 264 3.62 15.71 -11.57
CA ILE A 264 2.31 16.39 -11.67
C ILE A 264 1.87 17.03 -10.35
N ILE A 265 2.25 16.45 -9.21
CA ILE A 265 2.01 17.07 -7.90
C ILE A 265 2.94 18.26 -7.69
N ASN A 266 4.23 18.12 -8.07
CA ASN A 266 5.17 19.24 -8.08
C ASN A 266 4.68 20.38 -9.00
N TYR A 267 4.03 20.07 -10.14
CA TYR A 267 3.42 21.08 -11.01
C TYR A 267 2.33 21.91 -10.29
N LYS A 268 1.48 21.30 -9.45
CA LYS A 268 0.40 22.04 -8.77
C LYS A 268 0.92 22.99 -7.69
N ASP A 269 1.91 22.57 -6.91
CA ASP A 269 2.50 23.42 -5.86
C ASP A 269 3.45 24.49 -6.44
N HIS A 270 4.02 24.26 -7.63
CA HIS A 270 4.93 25.21 -8.28
C HIS A 270 4.27 26.22 -9.24
N TYR A 271 3.04 25.98 -9.72
CA TYR A 271 2.28 26.93 -10.56
C TYR A 271 1.12 27.62 -9.83
N SER A 272 0.78 27.18 -8.61
CA SER A 272 -0.17 27.90 -7.75
C SER A 272 0.44 29.10 -7.02
N GLY A 273 1.76 29.30 -7.14
CA GLY A 273 2.47 30.49 -6.67
C GLY A 273 2.25 31.73 -7.53
N SER A 274 1.01 32.23 -7.64
CA SER A 274 0.73 33.64 -7.96
C SER A 274 -0.69 34.08 -7.53
N LYS A 275 -1.13 33.66 -6.34
CA LYS A 275 -2.31 34.28 -5.69
C LYS A 275 -1.95 34.88 -4.34
N ASP A 276 -0.84 35.62 -4.29
CA ASP A 276 -0.69 36.63 -3.25
C ASP A 276 -1.43 37.90 -3.68
N LYS A 277 -2.65 38.01 -3.14
CA LYS A 277 -3.26 39.18 -2.52
C LYS A 277 -2.81 40.56 -3.05
N LYS A 278 -3.69 41.18 -3.83
CA LYS A 278 -3.92 42.63 -3.71
C LYS A 278 -4.98 42.87 -2.63
#